data_AF-A0A8C1T1N5-F1
#
_entry.id   AF-A0A8C1T1N5-F1
#
_cell.length_a   1.000
_cell.length_b   1.000
_cell.length_c   1.000
_cell.angle_alpha   90.00
_cell.angle_beta   90.00
_cell.angle_gamma   90.00
#
_symmetry.space_group_name_H-M   'P 1'
#
loop_
_entity.id
_entity.type
_entity.pdbx_description
1 polymer ?
#
loop_
_entity_poly.entity_id
_entity_poly.type
_entity_poly.pdbx_seq_one_letter_code
_entity_poly.pdbx_strand_id
1 'polypeptide(L)'
;PVCSGSRVSSPDRGTISSYHLALAKLYLLRGEQDSAEATLKDAMNPDIWALWGHLHYVRGDYTQAQSCYEQTLDSVLDASDMLSIYLRLGSIYLQNGELEELTEAEEPLTEANALNNSNPEVWGYLSLVCLRVNWQKLEAEQSYKYAIKVCTV
;
A
#
# COMPACT_ATOMS: atom_id res chain seq x y z
N PRO A 1 -25.50 10.17 -41.77
CA PRO A 1 -24.78 11.02 -40.78
C PRO A 1 -24.71 10.29 -39.43
N VAL A 2 -23.52 9.81 -39.10
CA VAL A 2 -23.23 8.94 -37.96
C VAL A 2 -23.29 9.76 -36.67
N CYS A 3 -24.09 9.31 -35.70
CA CYS A 3 -24.06 9.85 -34.33
C CYS A 3 -22.67 9.60 -33.75
N SER A 4 -21.89 10.66 -33.60
CA SER A 4 -20.60 10.65 -32.93
C SER A 4 -20.80 10.28 -31.47
N GLY A 5 -20.28 9.12 -31.07
CA GLY A 5 -20.26 8.65 -29.70
C GLY A 5 -19.53 9.65 -28.81
N SER A 6 -20.28 10.34 -27.95
CA SER A 6 -19.74 11.00 -26.78
C SER A 6 -19.16 9.92 -25.88
N ARG A 7 -17.82 9.82 -25.91
CA ARG A 7 -17.01 9.12 -24.90
C ARG A 7 -17.57 9.51 -23.55
N VAL A 8 -18.09 8.54 -22.80
CA VAL A 8 -18.39 8.71 -21.36
C VAL A 8 -17.04 9.04 -20.74
N SER A 9 -16.79 10.34 -20.52
CA SER A 9 -15.60 10.82 -19.84
C SER A 9 -15.68 10.30 -18.41
N SER A 10 -14.66 9.54 -18.02
CA SER A 10 -14.45 9.12 -16.64
C SER A 10 -14.67 10.32 -15.71
N PRO A 11 -15.43 10.18 -14.62
CA PRO A 11 -15.75 11.30 -13.75
C PRO A 11 -14.46 11.95 -13.24
N ASP A 12 -14.34 13.26 -13.44
CA ASP A 12 -13.19 14.06 -12.99
C ASP A 12 -13.04 13.97 -11.46
N ARG A 13 -11.83 14.10 -10.90
CA ARG A 13 -11.53 13.93 -9.45
C ARG A 13 -12.48 14.73 -8.57
N GLY A 14 -12.81 15.95 -9.00
CA GLY A 14 -13.75 16.83 -8.30
C GLY A 14 -15.18 16.29 -8.26
N THR A 15 -15.60 15.58 -9.31
CA THR A 15 -16.94 15.01 -9.38
C THR A 15 -17.08 13.76 -8.52
N ILE A 16 -16.12 12.83 -8.53
CA ILE A 16 -16.13 11.62 -7.67
C ILE A 16 -16.20 12.03 -6.20
N SER A 17 -15.27 12.89 -5.75
CA SER A 17 -15.26 13.38 -4.37
C SER A 17 -16.56 14.10 -4.00
N SER A 18 -17.19 14.83 -4.93
CA SER A 18 -18.48 15.49 -4.68
C SER A 18 -19.66 14.52 -4.51
N TYR A 19 -19.67 13.39 -5.23
CA TYR A 19 -20.71 12.36 -5.10
C TYR A 19 -20.60 11.61 -3.77
N HIS A 20 -19.39 11.20 -3.39
CA HIS A 20 -19.16 10.55 -2.10
C HIS A 20 -19.49 11.50 -0.93
N LEU A 21 -19.14 12.79 -1.05
CA LEU A 21 -19.50 13.79 -0.04
C LEU A 21 -21.02 13.97 0.09
N ALA A 22 -21.74 13.98 -1.04
CA ALA A 22 -23.20 14.09 -1.04
C ALA A 22 -23.87 12.84 -0.43
N LEU A 23 -23.34 11.65 -0.73
CA LEU A 23 -23.84 10.38 -0.18
C LEU A 23 -23.55 10.26 1.32
N ALA A 24 -22.35 10.60 1.78
CA ALA A 24 -22.01 10.60 3.20
C ALA A 24 -22.92 11.55 4.01
N LYS A 25 -23.20 12.75 3.48
CA LYS A 25 -24.16 13.68 4.10
C LYS A 25 -25.57 13.08 4.21
N LEU A 26 -26.00 12.33 3.19
CA LEU A 26 -27.31 11.67 3.19
C LEU A 26 -27.36 10.55 4.26
N TYR A 27 -26.29 9.78 4.44
CA TYR A 27 -26.19 8.81 5.53
C TYR A 27 -26.20 9.46 6.92
N LEU A 28 -25.48 10.57 7.11
CA LEU A 28 -25.51 11.33 8.37
C LEU A 28 -26.92 11.84 8.70
N LEU A 29 -27.67 12.33 7.69
CA LEU A 29 -29.06 12.77 7.88
C LEU A 29 -30.02 11.62 8.27
N ARG A 30 -29.66 10.38 7.94
CA ARG A 30 -30.40 9.17 8.34
C ARG A 30 -29.96 8.60 9.69
N GLY A 31 -28.92 9.17 10.31
CA GLY A 31 -28.30 8.64 11.52
C GLY A 31 -27.41 7.41 11.29
N GLU A 32 -27.13 7.08 10.03
CA GLU A 32 -26.29 5.94 9.63
C GLU A 32 -24.82 6.37 9.60
N GLN A 33 -24.23 6.54 10.79
CA GLN A 33 -22.90 7.12 10.94
C GLN A 33 -21.79 6.22 10.37
N ASP A 34 -21.91 4.90 10.52
CA ASP A 34 -20.92 3.93 10.01
C ASP A 34 -20.84 3.95 8.48
N SER A 35 -22.00 3.99 7.81
CA SER A 35 -22.10 4.07 6.35
C SER A 35 -21.52 5.39 5.81
N ALA A 36 -21.74 6.49 6.54
CA ALA A 36 -21.17 7.79 6.18
C ALA A 36 -19.64 7.79 6.30
N GLU A 37 -19.10 7.21 7.37
CA GLU A 37 -17.66 7.10 7.58
C GLU A 37 -17.00 6.23 6.50
N ALA A 38 -17.57 5.07 6.18
CA ALA A 38 -17.07 4.21 5.10
C ALA A 38 -17.04 4.95 3.75
N THR A 39 -18.12 5.65 3.41
CA THR A 39 -18.21 6.42 2.15
C THR A 39 -17.16 7.53 2.06
N LEU A 40 -16.82 8.16 3.20
CA LEU A 40 -15.79 9.19 3.26
C LEU A 40 -14.38 8.61 3.16
N LYS A 41 -14.15 7.45 3.77
CA LYS A 41 -12.89 6.69 3.68
C LYS A 41 -12.59 6.27 2.24
N ASP A 42 -13.60 5.80 1.50
CA ASP A 42 -13.48 5.44 0.08
C ASP A 42 -13.14 6.65 -0.81
N ALA A 43 -13.54 7.85 -0.38
CA ALA A 43 -13.31 9.10 -1.11
C ALA A 43 -12.00 9.79 -0.73
N MET A 44 -11.26 9.26 0.25
CA MET A 44 -10.00 9.85 0.68
C MET A 44 -8.92 9.65 -0.38
N ASN A 45 -8.07 10.67 -0.54
CA ASN A 45 -6.92 10.59 -1.41
C ASN A 45 -5.93 9.52 -0.87
N PRO A 46 -5.43 8.59 -1.71
CA PRO A 46 -4.40 7.61 -1.33
C PRO A 46 -3.19 8.22 -0.61
N ASP A 47 -2.76 9.42 -1.00
CA ASP A 47 -1.65 10.12 -0.34
C ASP A 47 -1.96 10.46 1.12
N ILE A 48 -3.22 10.74 1.46
CA ILE A 48 -3.64 11.04 2.84
C ILE A 48 -3.63 9.75 3.67
N TRP A 49 -4.10 8.64 3.12
CA TRP A 49 -4.02 7.33 3.75
C TRP A 49 -2.57 6.91 4.00
N ALA A 50 -1.68 7.10 3.01
CA ALA A 50 -0.26 6.84 3.16
C ALA A 50 0.38 7.66 4.29
N LEU A 51 0.06 8.95 4.37
CA LEU A 51 0.57 9.84 5.43
C LEU A 51 0.04 9.44 6.81
N TRP A 52 -1.22 9.04 6.92
CA TRP A 52 -1.79 8.51 8.16
C TRP A 52 -1.12 7.19 8.56
N GLY A 53 -0.95 6.27 7.63
CA GLY A 53 -0.22 5.02 7.87
C GLY A 53 1.20 5.28 8.36
N HIS A 54 1.90 6.25 7.76
CA HIS A 54 3.23 6.68 8.20
C HIS A 54 3.22 7.22 9.63
N LEU A 55 2.23 8.02 9.99
CA LEU A 55 2.08 8.54 11.35
C LEU A 55 1.88 7.42 12.38
N HIS A 56 1.04 6.42 12.08
CA HIS A 56 0.84 5.25 12.93
C HIS A 56 2.11 4.37 13.01
N TYR A 57 2.81 4.18 11.88
CA TYR A 57 4.07 3.44 11.82
C TYR A 57 5.13 4.05 12.74
N VAL A 58 5.31 5.38 12.70
CA VAL A 58 6.27 6.08 13.56
C VAL A 58 5.86 6.04 15.04
N ARG A 59 4.56 5.92 15.33
CA ARG A 59 4.03 5.73 16.69
C ARG A 59 4.16 4.30 17.21
N GLY A 60 4.55 3.35 16.36
CA GLY A 60 4.61 1.92 16.67
C GLY A 60 3.24 1.22 16.67
N ASP A 61 2.21 1.88 16.14
CA ASP A 61 0.86 1.33 16.00
C ASP A 61 0.74 0.60 14.65
N TYR A 62 1.39 -0.56 14.56
CA TYR A 62 1.60 -1.25 13.29
C TYR A 62 0.31 -1.81 12.69
N THR A 63 -0.69 -2.15 13.49
CA THR A 63 -1.99 -2.65 13.01
C THR A 63 -2.76 -1.57 12.26
N GLN A 64 -2.82 -0.36 12.82
CA GLN A 64 -3.43 0.79 12.14
C GLN A 64 -2.58 1.22 10.93
N ALA A 65 -1.25 1.18 11.04
CA ALA A 65 -0.38 1.50 9.92
C ALA A 65 -0.59 0.57 8.74
N GLN A 66 -0.66 -0.75 8.98
CA GLN A 66 -0.94 -1.77 7.97
C GLN A 66 -2.28 -1.50 7.28
N SER A 67 -3.35 -1.33 8.05
CA SER A 67 -4.68 -1.05 7.49
C SER A 67 -4.67 0.20 6.61
N CYS A 68 -4.00 1.28 7.03
CA CYS A 68 -3.88 2.49 6.21
C CYS A 68 -3.13 2.26 4.89
N TYR A 69 -2.07 1.45 4.91
CA TYR A 69 -1.30 1.12 3.70
C TYR A 69 -2.10 0.23 2.76
N GLU A 70 -2.78 -0.80 3.26
CA GLU A 70 -3.67 -1.65 2.46
C GLU A 70 -4.78 -0.82 1.80
N GLN A 71 -5.42 0.09 2.54
CA GLN A 71 -6.41 1.03 1.97
C GLN A 71 -5.82 1.95 0.89
N THR A 72 -4.53 2.30 1.01
CA THR A 72 -3.83 3.07 -0.02
C THR A 72 -3.66 2.23 -1.29
N LEU A 73 -3.37 0.94 -1.15
CA LEU A 73 -3.15 0.00 -2.27
C LEU A 73 -4.48 -0.45 -2.93
N ASP A 74 -5.57 -0.51 -2.18
CA ASP A 74 -6.92 -0.80 -2.70
C ASP A 74 -7.50 0.34 -3.55
N SER A 75 -6.88 1.52 -3.48
CA SER A 75 -7.35 2.67 -4.24
C SER A 75 -7.06 2.52 -5.74
N VAL A 76 -7.99 2.97 -6.58
CA VAL A 76 -7.88 2.93 -8.05
C VAL A 76 -6.69 3.75 -8.59
N LEU A 77 -6.11 4.62 -7.76
CA LEU A 77 -4.99 5.48 -8.10
C LEU A 77 -3.81 5.16 -7.19
N ASP A 78 -2.63 5.04 -7.79
CA ASP A 78 -1.38 4.91 -7.05
C ASP A 78 -1.10 6.18 -6.24
N ALA A 79 -0.61 6.00 -5.02
CA ALA A 79 -0.07 7.09 -4.21
C ALA A 79 1.27 7.58 -4.77
N SER A 80 1.68 8.79 -4.38
CA SER A 80 2.94 9.37 -4.84
C SER A 80 4.20 8.65 -4.33
N ASP A 81 4.11 7.97 -3.19
CA ASP A 81 5.25 7.30 -2.51
C ASP A 81 5.02 5.79 -2.32
N MET A 82 4.63 5.10 -3.41
CA MET A 82 4.37 3.65 -3.41
C MET A 82 5.55 2.84 -2.87
N LEU A 83 6.79 3.23 -3.19
CA LEU A 83 7.98 2.52 -2.72
C LEU A 83 8.06 2.48 -1.19
N SER A 84 7.84 3.63 -0.53
CA SER A 84 7.88 3.70 0.94
C SER A 84 6.71 2.96 1.57
N ILE A 85 5.54 2.95 0.93
CA ILE A 85 4.36 2.20 1.41
C ILE A 85 4.67 0.71 1.40
N TYR A 86 5.12 0.17 0.27
CA TYR A 86 5.45 -1.25 0.12
C TYR A 86 6.58 -1.69 1.07
N LEU A 87 7.64 -0.89 1.21
CA LEU A 87 8.73 -1.19 2.15
C LEU A 87 8.25 -1.26 3.60
N ARG A 88 7.42 -0.31 4.02
CA ARG A 88 6.89 -0.26 5.39
C ARG A 88 5.90 -1.38 5.65
N LEU A 89 5.04 -1.69 4.68
CA LEU A 89 4.10 -2.80 4.77
C LEU A 89 4.83 -4.14 4.87
N GLY A 90 5.82 -4.39 4.00
CA GLY A 90 6.69 -5.55 4.08
C GLY A 90 7.45 -5.65 5.41
N SER A 91 7.93 -4.52 5.94
CA SER A 91 8.54 -4.48 7.28
C SER A 91 7.56 -4.83 8.41
N ILE A 92 6.29 -4.41 8.33
CA ILE A 92 5.27 -4.74 9.34
C ILE A 92 5.03 -6.25 9.36
N TYR A 93 4.77 -6.84 8.19
CA TYR A 93 4.56 -8.30 8.08
C TYR A 93 5.77 -9.10 8.59
N LEU A 94 7.00 -8.65 8.26
CA LEU A 94 8.22 -9.27 8.79
C LEU A 94 8.36 -9.17 10.33
N GLN A 95 7.83 -8.10 10.93
CA GLN A 95 7.93 -7.85 12.37
C GLN A 95 6.98 -8.71 13.20
N ASN A 96 5.77 -8.97 12.70
CA ASN A 96 4.81 -9.85 13.37
C ASN A 96 5.30 -11.31 13.38
N GLY A 97 6.04 -11.72 12.33
CA GLY A 97 6.93 -12.87 12.37
C GLY A 97 6.25 -14.24 12.33
N GLU A 98 4.93 -14.29 12.11
CA GLU A 98 4.21 -15.52 11.82
C GLU A 98 4.50 -15.98 10.38
N LEU A 99 4.59 -17.30 10.16
CA LEU A 99 4.91 -17.86 8.83
C LEU A 99 3.93 -17.44 7.75
N GLU A 100 2.67 -17.22 8.12
CA GLU A 100 1.60 -16.78 7.21
C GLU A 100 1.84 -15.33 6.74
N GLU A 101 2.08 -14.41 7.66
CA GLU A 101 2.38 -13.00 7.32
C GLU A 101 3.71 -12.85 6.57
N LEU A 102 4.68 -13.75 6.78
CA LEU A 102 5.92 -13.75 5.99
C LEU A 102 5.68 -14.05 4.51
N THR A 103 4.64 -14.81 4.17
CA THR A 103 4.21 -14.98 2.77
C THR A 103 3.49 -13.74 2.26
N GLU A 104 2.70 -13.07 3.11
CA GLU A 104 2.08 -11.79 2.76
C GLU A 104 3.10 -10.66 2.57
N ALA A 105 4.28 -10.74 3.20
CA ALA A 105 5.39 -9.81 2.99
C ALA A 105 6.04 -9.92 1.59
N GLU A 106 5.93 -11.06 0.92
CA GLU A 106 6.63 -11.33 -0.35
C GLU A 106 6.13 -10.42 -1.47
N GLU A 107 4.82 -10.26 -1.58
CA GLU A 107 4.17 -9.43 -2.60
C GLU A 107 4.58 -7.95 -2.52
N PRO A 108 4.38 -7.23 -1.40
CA PRO A 108 4.75 -5.82 -1.32
C PRO A 108 6.26 -5.62 -1.51
N LEU A 109 7.12 -6.51 -1.02
CA LEU A 109 8.57 -6.39 -1.23
C LEU A 109 8.99 -6.64 -2.68
N THR A 110 8.27 -7.50 -3.40
CA THR A 110 8.48 -7.74 -4.82
C THR A 110 8.07 -6.52 -5.65
N GLU A 111 6.93 -5.90 -5.31
CA GLU A 111 6.51 -4.64 -5.93
C GLU A 111 7.49 -3.49 -5.63
N ALA A 112 7.98 -3.39 -4.39
CA ALA A 112 9.04 -2.43 -4.05
C ALA A 112 10.31 -2.65 -4.89
N ASN A 113 10.68 -3.91 -5.14
CA ASN A 113 11.82 -4.25 -5.99
C ASN A 113 11.58 -3.90 -7.46
N ALA A 114 10.34 -4.07 -7.95
CA ALA A 114 9.96 -3.66 -9.30
C ALA A 114 10.04 -2.14 -9.48
N LEU A 115 9.65 -1.37 -8.45
CA LEU A 115 9.77 0.09 -8.43
C LEU A 115 11.22 0.57 -8.34
N ASN A 116 12.02 -0.04 -7.47
CA ASN A 116 13.43 0.32 -7.30
C ASN A 116 14.28 -0.88 -6.89
N ASN A 117 14.79 -1.60 -7.90
CA ASN A 117 15.70 -2.73 -7.71
C ASN A 117 17.11 -2.35 -7.25
N SER A 118 17.40 -1.05 -7.13
CA SER A 118 18.66 -0.52 -6.60
C SER A 118 18.51 -0.04 -5.16
N ASN A 119 17.39 -0.33 -4.50
CA ASN A 119 17.23 -0.08 -3.08
C ASN A 119 17.77 -1.28 -2.27
N PRO A 120 18.85 -1.12 -1.48
CA PRO A 120 19.41 -2.21 -0.71
C PRO A 120 18.51 -2.69 0.44
N GLU A 121 17.61 -1.84 0.95
CA GLU A 121 16.64 -2.19 1.99
C GLU A 121 15.65 -3.23 1.49
N VAL A 122 15.18 -3.09 0.24
CA VAL A 122 14.30 -4.06 -0.43
C VAL A 122 14.98 -5.42 -0.50
N TRP A 123 16.22 -5.47 -0.97
CA TRP A 123 16.99 -6.73 -1.06
C TRP A 123 17.30 -7.34 0.31
N GLY A 124 17.52 -6.49 1.32
CA GLY A 124 17.65 -6.92 2.72
C GLY A 124 16.39 -7.64 3.20
N TYR A 125 15.22 -7.05 3.00
CA TYR A 125 13.95 -7.65 3.40
C TYR A 125 13.60 -8.91 2.60
N LEU A 126 13.79 -8.92 1.28
CA LEU A 126 13.62 -10.14 0.46
C LEU A 126 14.53 -11.27 0.95
N SER A 127 15.79 -10.98 1.35
CA SER A 127 16.67 -12.00 1.91
C SER A 127 16.12 -12.60 3.21
N LEU A 128 15.46 -11.79 4.06
CA LEU A 128 14.84 -12.24 5.30
C LEU A 128 13.61 -13.11 5.04
N VAL A 129 12.77 -12.74 4.05
CA VAL A 129 11.62 -13.56 3.61
C VAL A 129 12.10 -14.92 3.10
N CYS A 130 13.11 -14.95 2.21
CA CYS A 130 13.67 -16.20 1.69
C CYS A 130 14.23 -17.13 2.80
N LEU A 131 14.85 -16.54 3.83
CA LEU A 131 15.34 -17.31 4.98
C LEU A 131 14.22 -17.94 5.81
N ARG A 132 13.08 -17.24 5.94
CA ARG A 132 12.02 -17.63 6.87
C ARG A 132 10.94 -18.52 6.22
N VAL A 133 10.55 -18.25 4.97
CA VAL A 133 9.44 -18.95 4.28
C VAL A 133 9.91 -20.26 3.65
N ASN A 134 11.00 -20.24 2.86
CA ASN A 134 11.31 -21.34 1.94
C ASN A 134 12.52 -22.20 2.34
N TRP A 135 13.21 -21.91 3.44
CA TRP A 135 14.53 -22.54 3.77
C TRP A 135 15.53 -22.49 2.60
N GLN A 136 15.28 -21.60 1.64
CA GLN A 136 16.01 -21.43 0.38
C GLN A 136 17.22 -20.54 0.65
N LYS A 137 18.22 -21.15 1.28
CA LYS A 137 19.45 -20.46 1.73
C LYS A 137 20.21 -19.83 0.57
N LEU A 138 20.08 -20.37 -0.65
CA LEU A 138 20.79 -19.88 -1.83
C LEU A 138 20.21 -18.55 -2.32
N GLU A 139 18.90 -18.44 -2.44
CA GLU A 139 18.17 -17.25 -2.87
C GLU A 139 18.34 -16.12 -1.84
N ALA A 140 18.30 -16.47 -0.55
CA ALA A 140 18.63 -15.55 0.53
C ALA A 140 20.07 -15.02 0.43
N GLU A 141 21.04 -15.92 0.20
CA GLU A 141 22.46 -15.55 0.08
C GLU A 141 22.70 -14.65 -1.14
N GLN A 142 22.05 -14.92 -2.27
CA GLN A 142 22.14 -14.09 -3.47
C GLN A 142 21.57 -12.68 -3.23
N SER A 143 20.39 -12.60 -2.63
CA SER A 143 19.72 -11.33 -2.30
C SER A 143 20.57 -10.50 -1.34
N TYR A 144 21.12 -11.13 -0.30
CA TYR A 144 22.01 -10.47 0.66
C TYR A 144 23.30 -9.94 0.01
N LYS A 145 23.94 -10.73 -0.86
CA LYS A 145 25.13 -10.29 -1.60
C LYS A 145 24.83 -9.10 -2.50
N TYR A 146 23.64 -9.08 -3.12
CA TYR A 146 23.23 -7.96 -3.96
C TYR A 146 22.95 -6.71 -3.13
N ALA A 147 22.27 -6.83 -1.99
CA ALA A 147 22.05 -5.73 -1.05
C ALA A 147 23.37 -5.05 -0.65
N ILE A 148 24.39 -5.85 -0.26
CA ILE A 148 25.72 -5.32 0.06
C ILE A 148 26.33 -4.62 -1.14
N LYS A 149 26.31 -5.26 -2.32
CA LYS A 149 26.89 -4.70 -3.53
C LYS A 149 26.32 -3.31 -3.79
N VAL A 150 25.00 -3.17 -3.76
CA VAL A 150 24.30 -1.90 -4.02
C VAL A 150 24.54 -0.87 -2.91
N CYS A 151 24.65 -1.27 -1.65
CA CYS A 151 25.04 -0.38 -0.54
C CYS A 151 26.46 0.21 -0.67
N THR A 152 27.36 -0.49 -1.37
CA THR A 152 28.79 -0.11 -1.44
C THR A 152 29.18 0.72 -2.67
N VAL A 153 28.22 1.05 -3.55
CA VAL A 153 28.44 1.91 -4.74
C VAL A 153 28.00 3.33 -4.44
#